data_AF-F9QC91-F1
#
_entry.id   AF-F9QC91-F1
#
_cell.length_a   1.000
_cell.length_b   1.000
_cell.length_c   1.000
_cell.angle_alpha   90.00
_cell.angle_beta   90.00
_cell.angle_gamma   90.00
#
_symmetry.space_group_name_H-M   'P 1'
#
loop_
_entity.id
_entity.type
_entity.pdbx_description
1 polymer ?
#
loop_
_entity_poly.entity_id
_entity_poly.type
_entity_poly.pdbx_seq_one_letter_code
_entity_poly.pdbx_strand_id
1 'polypeptide(L)'
;MDRRKFLKAGLLGGAVSTLPVSAQASETVEPIPGALGMLYDSTLCVGCQACVAECQQVNHTPVNPKGEQIWANNDKLSPFTRNIIQVWSDGDGKNKDKTENGYAYVKNNVCIAWIQTVLPFARYKL
;
A
#
# COMPACT_ATOMS: atom_id res chain seq x y z
N MET A 1 -43.39 -33.83 7.26
CA MET A 1 -41.95 -33.88 6.93
C MET A 1 -41.22 -34.59 8.05
N ASP A 2 -40.71 -35.80 7.81
CA ASP A 2 -40.01 -36.60 8.83
C ASP A 2 -38.61 -36.03 9.14
N ARG A 3 -38.40 -35.61 10.39
CA ARG A 3 -37.12 -35.04 10.86
C ARG A 3 -35.94 -35.99 10.63
N ARG A 4 -36.18 -37.31 10.70
CA ARG A 4 -35.16 -38.35 10.45
C ARG A 4 -34.73 -38.45 8.99
N LYS A 5 -35.63 -38.16 8.04
CA LYS A 5 -35.31 -38.17 6.61
C LYS A 5 -34.49 -36.94 6.22
N PHE A 6 -34.79 -35.79 6.82
CA PHE A 6 -34.04 -34.55 6.62
C PHE A 6 -32.58 -34.68 7.09
N LEU A 7 -32.35 -35.25 8.28
CA LEU A 7 -31.01 -35.47 8.81
C LEU A 7 -30.19 -36.47 7.98
N LYS A 8 -30.82 -37.53 7.46
CA LYS A 8 -30.16 -38.50 6.56
C LYS A 8 -29.77 -37.87 5.22
N ALA A 9 -30.61 -36.99 4.68
CA ALA A 9 -30.30 -36.27 3.44
C ALA A 9 -29.15 -35.25 3.64
N GLY A 10 -29.11 -34.55 4.78
CA GLY A 10 -28.04 -33.61 5.11
C GLY A 10 -26.66 -34.29 5.30
N LEU A 11 -26.63 -35.49 5.90
CA LEU A 11 -25.40 -36.26 6.08
C LEU A 11 -24.78 -36.76 4.78
N LEU A 12 -25.59 -37.09 3.77
CA LEU A 12 -25.10 -37.48 2.45
C LEU A 12 -24.63 -36.28 1.61
N GLY A 13 -25.20 -35.09 1.83
CA GLY A 13 -24.77 -33.85 1.17
C GLY A 13 -23.45 -33.27 1.70
N GLY A 14 -23.06 -33.59 2.94
CA GLY A 14 -21.83 -33.08 3.57
C GLY A 14 -20.56 -33.84 3.22
N ALA A 15 -20.63 -34.95 2.50
CA ALA A 15 -19.45 -35.78 2.21
C ALA A 15 -18.49 -35.14 1.18
N VAL A 16 -18.99 -34.25 0.30
CA VAL A 16 -18.19 -33.64 -0.78
C VAL A 16 -17.37 -32.44 -0.30
N SER A 17 -17.70 -31.83 0.84
CA SER A 17 -16.96 -30.67 1.39
C SER A 17 -15.68 -31.04 2.15
N THR A 18 -15.28 -32.33 2.14
CA THR A 18 -14.06 -32.81 2.81
C THR A 18 -12.87 -32.99 1.86
N LEU A 19 -13.01 -32.62 0.57
CA LEU A 19 -11.87 -32.60 -0.33
C LEU A 19 -10.85 -31.58 0.20
N PRO A 20 -9.61 -32.00 0.54
CA PRO A 20 -8.59 -31.08 0.98
C PRO A 20 -8.19 -30.20 -0.20
N VAL A 21 -8.73 -28.99 -0.26
CA VAL A 21 -8.12 -27.93 -1.05
C VAL A 21 -6.77 -27.66 -0.40
N SER A 22 -5.71 -28.11 -1.07
CA SER A 22 -4.36 -27.79 -0.65
C SER A 22 -4.19 -26.28 -0.73
N ALA A 23 -4.10 -25.62 0.42
CA ALA A 23 -3.73 -24.22 0.48
C ALA A 23 -2.29 -24.10 -0.02
N GLN A 24 -2.11 -23.56 -1.22
CA GLN A 24 -0.80 -23.17 -1.73
C GLN A 24 -0.30 -22.02 -0.84
N ALA A 25 0.75 -22.29 -0.06
CA ALA A 25 1.46 -21.23 0.64
C ALA A 25 2.14 -20.35 -0.42
N SER A 26 1.99 -19.03 -0.29
CA SER A 26 2.73 -18.08 -1.12
C SER A 26 4.24 -18.32 -0.91
N GLU A 27 4.99 -18.44 -2.01
CA GLU A 27 6.43 -18.57 -1.94
C GLU A 27 7.05 -17.38 -1.21
N THR A 28 8.06 -17.65 -0.38
CA THR A 28 8.82 -16.60 0.28
C THR A 28 9.62 -15.84 -0.79
N VAL A 29 9.28 -14.57 -1.00
CA VAL A 29 10.05 -13.70 -1.88
C VAL A 29 11.38 -13.41 -1.19
N GLU A 30 12.48 -13.86 -1.78
CA GLU A 30 13.80 -13.57 -1.25
C GLU A 30 14.08 -12.06 -1.30
N PRO A 31 14.68 -11.47 -0.26
CA PRO A 31 15.04 -10.06 -0.26
C PRO A 31 16.00 -9.76 -1.40
N ILE A 32 15.82 -8.61 -2.05
CA ILE A 32 16.77 -8.14 -3.07
C ILE A 32 18.15 -8.01 -2.43
N PRO A 33 19.24 -8.53 -3.05
CA PRO A 33 20.59 -8.38 -2.52
C PRO A 33 20.94 -6.90 -2.33
N GLY A 34 21.28 -6.50 -1.11
CA GLY A 34 21.57 -5.10 -0.77
C GLY A 34 20.33 -4.21 -0.59
N ALA A 35 19.16 -4.80 -0.34
CA ALA A 35 17.95 -4.03 -0.03
C ALA A 35 18.18 -3.10 1.18
N LEU A 36 17.88 -1.82 1.00
CA LEU A 36 17.92 -0.79 2.03
C LEU A 36 16.50 -0.48 2.51
N GLY A 37 16.34 -0.30 3.81
CA GLY A 37 15.11 0.19 4.42
C GLY A 37 15.15 1.71 4.62
N MET A 38 14.00 2.38 4.48
CA MET A 38 13.84 3.77 4.89
C MET A 38 12.91 3.84 6.10
N LEU A 39 13.40 4.40 7.20
CA LEU A 39 12.55 4.73 8.34
C LEU A 39 11.83 6.06 8.07
N TYR A 40 10.51 6.06 8.24
CA TYR A 40 9.68 7.26 8.18
C TYR A 40 8.98 7.46 9.51
N ASP A 41 9.26 8.58 10.17
CA ASP A 41 8.62 8.98 11.42
C ASP A 41 7.50 9.99 11.14
N SER A 42 6.25 9.54 11.27
CA SER A 42 5.06 10.38 11.08
C SER A 42 4.90 11.44 12.17
N THR A 43 5.43 11.20 13.37
CA THR A 43 5.29 12.11 14.52
C THR A 43 6.10 13.40 14.34
N LEU A 44 7.12 13.38 13.48
CA LEU A 44 7.90 14.56 13.09
C LEU A 44 7.48 15.14 11.74
N CYS A 45 6.76 14.37 10.92
CA CYS A 45 6.28 14.86 9.63
C CYS A 45 5.28 16.00 9.82
N VAL A 46 5.46 17.09 9.07
CA VAL A 46 4.58 18.27 9.09
C VAL A 46 3.77 18.44 7.80
N GLY A 47 3.84 17.46 6.89
CA GLY A 47 3.10 17.53 5.62
C GLY A 47 3.63 18.55 4.62
N CYS A 48 4.90 18.96 4.71
CA CYS A 48 5.50 19.96 3.82
C CYS A 48 5.64 19.52 2.34
N GLN A 49 5.45 18.23 2.04
CA GLN A 49 5.64 17.59 0.73
C GLN A 49 7.00 17.84 0.05
N ALA A 50 8.01 18.36 0.76
CA ALA A 50 9.36 18.53 0.23
C ALA A 50 9.94 17.20 -0.29
N CYS A 51 9.66 16.10 0.42
CA CYS A 51 10.06 14.77 0.00
C CYS A 51 9.39 14.29 -1.31
N VAL A 52 8.22 14.82 -1.68
CA VAL A 52 7.53 14.52 -2.94
C VAL A 52 8.15 15.32 -4.08
N ALA A 53 8.34 16.62 -3.87
CA ALA A 53 8.99 17.50 -4.84
C ALA A 53 10.41 17.02 -5.17
N GLU A 54 11.20 16.64 -4.16
CA GLU A 54 12.55 16.12 -4.37
C GLU A 54 12.53 14.79 -5.14
N CYS A 55 11.56 13.93 -4.85
CA CYS A 55 11.45 12.66 -5.56
C CYS A 55 11.21 12.86 -7.06
N GLN A 56 10.38 13.85 -7.41
CA GLN A 56 10.12 14.20 -8.79
C GLN A 56 11.34 14.80 -9.48
N GLN A 57 12.07 15.67 -8.78
CA GLN A 57 13.32 16.27 -9.28
C GLN A 57 14.38 15.21 -9.56
N VAL A 58 14.70 14.35 -8.59
CA VAL A 58 15.76 13.35 -8.72
C VAL A 58 15.44 12.29 -9.78
N ASN A 59 14.16 11.95 -9.97
CA ASN A 59 13.74 10.97 -10.97
C ASN A 59 13.38 11.58 -12.33
N HIS A 60 13.43 12.91 -12.47
CA HIS A 60 12.99 13.65 -13.64
C HIS A 60 11.61 13.21 -14.14
N THR A 61 10.67 13.00 -13.22
CA THR A 61 9.33 12.52 -13.58
C THR A 61 8.59 13.60 -14.36
N PRO A 62 7.90 13.23 -15.46
CA PRO A 62 7.10 14.18 -16.19
C PRO A 62 5.99 14.73 -15.30
N VAL A 63 5.67 16.00 -15.51
CA VAL A 63 4.60 16.70 -14.79
C VAL A 63 3.26 16.04 -15.10
N ASN A 64 2.43 15.84 -14.07
CA ASN A 64 1.13 15.20 -14.23
C ASN A 64 0.24 16.08 -15.15
N PRO A 65 -0.25 15.58 -16.28
CA PRO A 65 -1.06 16.37 -17.21
C PRO A 65 -2.47 16.68 -16.70
N LYS A 66 -2.89 16.10 -15.56
CA LYS A 66 -4.22 16.27 -14.97
C LYS A 66 -4.16 17.07 -13.66
N GLY A 67 -4.97 18.11 -13.58
CA GLY A 67 -5.14 18.96 -12.39
C GLY A 67 -4.21 20.18 -12.36
N GLU A 68 -4.29 20.96 -11.29
CA GLU A 68 -3.47 22.17 -11.12
C GLU A 68 -2.00 21.80 -10.92
N GLN A 69 -1.07 22.55 -11.51
CA GLN A 69 0.37 22.26 -11.41
C GLN A 69 0.97 22.76 -10.11
N ILE A 70 0.39 22.34 -8.99
CA ILE A 70 0.94 22.56 -7.66
C ILE A 70 1.72 21.32 -7.22
N TRP A 71 2.77 21.52 -6.43
CA TRP A 71 3.62 20.48 -5.83
C TRP A 71 2.82 19.38 -5.09
N ALA A 72 1.58 19.69 -4.70
CA ALA A 72 0.64 18.81 -3.99
C ALA A 72 -0.46 18.18 -4.86
N ASN A 73 -0.45 18.32 -6.20
CA ASN A 73 -1.56 17.83 -7.04
C ASN A 73 -1.50 16.32 -7.34
N ASN A 74 -1.31 15.53 -6.29
CA ASN A 74 -1.43 14.09 -6.38
C ASN A 74 -2.29 13.65 -5.22
N ASP A 75 -3.48 13.10 -5.53
CA ASP A 75 -4.34 12.48 -4.52
C ASP A 75 -3.86 11.05 -4.21
N LYS A 76 -3.13 10.44 -5.15
CA LYS A 76 -2.66 9.06 -5.11
C LYS A 76 -1.38 8.87 -5.91
N LEU A 77 -0.73 7.71 -5.70
CA LEU A 77 0.38 7.23 -6.52
C LEU A 77 -0.05 7.15 -7.99
N SER A 78 0.82 7.60 -8.87
CA SER A 78 0.60 7.62 -10.32
C SER A 78 1.92 7.36 -11.06
N PRO A 79 1.90 7.13 -12.39
CA PRO A 79 3.14 7.03 -13.17
C PRO A 79 4.02 8.29 -13.08
N PHE A 80 3.41 9.43 -12.74
CA PHE A 80 4.06 10.74 -12.61
C PHE A 80 4.53 11.02 -11.17
N THR A 81 4.01 10.27 -10.19
CA THR A 81 4.23 10.53 -8.77
C THR A 81 4.51 9.24 -8.02
N ARG A 82 5.78 9.05 -7.69
CA ARG A 82 6.32 7.82 -7.10
C ARG A 82 6.20 7.76 -5.58
N ASN A 83 6.02 8.89 -4.92
CA ASN A 83 5.74 8.99 -3.48
C ASN A 83 4.75 10.12 -3.20
N ILE A 84 4.03 10.03 -2.09
CA ILE A 84 3.01 11.00 -1.69
C ILE A 84 2.89 11.03 -0.16
N ILE A 85 2.67 12.22 0.42
CA ILE A 85 2.21 12.33 1.81
C ILE A 85 0.69 12.52 1.81
N GLN A 86 -0.02 11.55 2.36
CA GLN A 86 -1.46 11.60 2.61
C GLN A 86 -1.75 11.97 4.06
N VAL A 87 -2.93 12.52 4.31
CA VAL A 87 -3.42 12.81 5.66
C VAL A 87 -4.50 11.80 6.00
N TRP A 88 -4.29 11.05 7.07
CA TRP A 88 -5.37 10.34 7.75
C TRP A 88 -5.99 11.30 8.77
N SER A 89 -7.31 11.29 8.91
CA SER A 89 -8.02 12.07 9.90
C SER A 89 -9.22 11.30 10.43
N ASP A 90 -9.48 11.46 11.72
CA ASP A 90 -10.67 10.97 12.41
C ASP A 90 -11.43 12.16 13.03
N GLY A 91 -12.76 12.12 12.96
CA GLY A 91 -13.65 13.17 13.48
C GLY A 91 -13.26 14.58 13.03
N ASP A 92 -13.04 15.47 14.00
CA ASP A 92 -12.69 16.88 13.76
C ASP A 92 -11.25 17.11 13.28
N GLY A 93 -10.36 16.12 13.37
CA GLY A 93 -8.98 16.21 12.86
C GLY A 93 -8.14 17.36 13.43
N LYS A 94 -8.34 17.76 14.69
CA LYS A 94 -7.68 18.94 15.28
C LYS A 94 -6.32 18.65 15.89
N ASN A 95 -6.12 17.43 16.41
CA ASN A 95 -4.92 17.07 17.16
C ASN A 95 -4.05 16.14 16.35
N LYS A 96 -2.76 16.48 16.20
CA LYS A 96 -1.81 15.61 15.49
C LYS A 96 -1.53 14.34 16.29
N ASP A 97 -1.41 13.20 15.60
CA ASP A 97 -0.97 11.91 16.13
C ASP A 97 -1.86 11.38 17.28
N LYS A 98 -3.17 11.63 17.18
CA LYS A 98 -4.21 11.09 18.09
C LYS A 98 -5.15 10.15 17.34
N THR A 99 -5.55 9.06 18.00
CA THR A 99 -6.47 8.07 17.44
C THR A 99 -7.92 8.53 17.39
N GLU A 100 -8.32 9.44 18.27
CA GLU A 100 -9.66 10.02 18.33
C GLU A 100 -9.60 11.52 18.00
N ASN A 101 -10.46 11.99 17.09
CA ASN A 101 -10.51 13.40 16.67
C ASN A 101 -9.14 13.98 16.23
N GLY A 102 -8.30 13.13 15.66
CA GLY A 102 -6.92 13.45 15.33
C GLY A 102 -6.59 13.33 13.85
N TYR A 103 -5.38 13.72 13.48
CA TYR A 103 -4.85 13.53 12.13
C TYR A 103 -3.40 13.05 12.17
N ALA A 104 -2.98 12.33 11.14
CA ALA A 104 -1.61 11.85 10.99
C ALA A 104 -1.16 11.90 9.52
N TYR A 105 0.11 12.20 9.31
CA TYR A 105 0.70 12.18 7.98
C TYR A 105 1.25 10.80 7.64
N VAL A 106 0.76 10.22 6.57
CA VAL A 106 1.16 8.90 6.08
C VAL A 106 1.97 9.07 4.81
N LYS A 107 3.20 8.57 4.79
CA LYS A 107 4.02 8.52 3.59
C LYS A 107 3.75 7.23 2.85
N ASN A 108 3.14 7.34 1.67
CA ASN A 108 2.94 6.18 0.81
C ASN A 108 4.11 6.06 -0.17
N ASN A 109 4.72 4.88 -0.12
CA ASN A 109 5.88 4.48 -0.90
C ASN A 109 7.17 5.26 -0.57
N VAL A 110 8.29 4.58 -0.80
CA VAL A 110 9.62 5.17 -0.67
C VAL A 110 10.06 5.72 -2.02
N CYS A 111 10.62 6.93 -2.01
CA CYS A 111 11.29 7.43 -3.20
C CYS A 111 12.63 6.73 -3.36
N ILE A 112 12.76 5.90 -4.39
CA ILE A 112 14.03 5.30 -4.79
C ILE A 112 14.49 6.08 -6.03
N ALA A 113 15.57 6.85 -5.88
CA ALA A 113 16.30 7.41 -7.01
C ALA A 113 16.85 6.24 -7.85
N TRP A 114 16.82 6.33 -9.18
CA TRP A 114 17.20 5.28 -10.14
C TRP A 114 18.48 4.48 -9.77
N ILE A 115 18.33 3.48 -8.89
CA ILE A 115 19.22 2.33 -8.67
C ILE A 115 18.93 1.25 -9.74
N GLN A 116 18.13 1.58 -10.76
CA GLN A 116 17.84 0.72 -11.89
C GLN A 116 19.07 0.43 -12.79
N THR A 117 20.21 1.11 -12.61
CA THR A 117 21.48 0.74 -13.26
C THR A 117 22.22 -0.43 -12.58
N VAL A 118 21.88 -0.81 -11.35
CA VAL A 118 22.52 -1.94 -10.65
C VAL A 118 21.58 -3.11 -10.36
N LEU A 119 20.26 -2.93 -10.48
CA LEU A 119 19.29 -4.01 -10.28
C LEU A 119 18.30 -4.07 -11.45
N PRO A 120 18.64 -4.79 -12.55
CA PRO A 120 17.78 -4.91 -13.72
C PRO A 120 16.50 -5.72 -13.49
N PHE A 121 16.23 -6.22 -12.28
CA PHE A 121 15.24 -7.29 -12.06
C PHE A 121 14.07 -6.99 -11.10
N ALA A 122 13.99 -5.81 -10.47
CA ALA A 122 12.85 -5.49 -9.59
C ALA A 122 11.66 -4.85 -10.33
N ARG A 123 11.51 -5.17 -11.62
CA ARG A 123 10.35 -4.77 -12.44
C ARG A 123 9.24 -5.80 -12.21
N TYR A 124 8.19 -5.38 -11.52
CA TYR A 124 6.82 -5.90 -11.64
C TYR A 124 6.62 -7.40 -11.36
N LYS A 125 6.44 -7.75 -10.09
CA LYS A 125 5.50 -8.81 -9.68
C LYS A 125 4.72 -8.30 -8.46
N LEU A 126 3.68 -7.52 -8.75
CA LEU A 126 2.48 -7.47 -7.93
C LEU A 126 1.53 -8.55 -8.44
#